data_AF-A0A0Q4GX10-F1
#
_entry.id   AF-A0A0Q4GX10-F1
#
_cell.length_a   1.000
_cell.length_b   1.000
_cell.length_c   1.000
_cell.angle_alpha   90.00
_cell.angle_beta   90.00
_cell.angle_gamma   90.00
#
_symmetry.space_group_name_H-M   'P 1'
#
loop_
_entity.id
_entity.type
_entity.pdbx_description
1 polymer ?
#
loop_
_entity_poly.entity_id
_entity_poly.type
_entity_poly.pdbx_seq_one_letter_code
_entity_poly.pdbx_strand_id
1 'polypeptide(L)'
;MHSTPPEADARSTAVLERDRAHPHVRALASAALVTSSAIAGLGLVWLLSPGLNPFAGGDMTSLVSSVLGPVAVAGAVLGIGLVGILLGVTLLLGRRADPVGIAAPGGVVLAAALSVTLGSVHVIAFAGYVFGAAAVAAGLVTVAVLPFRAPRLGLPVLGGVIVLIAASAWAGVTVDGIVEFATAFGAALVDDALNLAVIAATVAAMLAWAVIAIVVVGRTRGGRRFEARLVRHRRLLTILAAAGPLPYAVARASWLTPWPLFGPADTAQITAPMLTTGLMLGAGAVTASVLTLGLILPWGLRFPRWMPRIGGRTVPTATAVVPGAIAAGILCVSASPMLVSGIGDPGDPVSPLLVNLVLPFWYWGPMLALAVWSYAAWRRRMALDIA
;
A
#
# COMPACT_ATOMS: atom_id res chain seq x y z
N MET A 1 4.41 7.00 61.06
CA MET A 1 3.51 7.67 60.09
C MET A 1 4.03 7.40 58.69
N HIS A 2 3.49 6.38 58.01
CA HIS A 2 3.75 6.12 56.59
C HIS A 2 2.62 6.73 55.79
N SER A 3 2.89 7.84 55.10
CA SER A 3 1.97 8.48 54.17
C SER A 3 2.01 7.74 52.83
N THR A 4 0.92 7.05 52.50
CA THR A 4 0.63 6.54 51.16
C THR A 4 0.44 7.71 50.18
N PRO A 5 0.97 7.64 48.95
CA PRO A 5 0.71 8.66 47.93
C PRO A 5 -0.76 8.57 47.44
N PRO A 6 -1.35 9.68 46.96
CA PRO A 6 -2.80 9.75 46.71
C PRO A 6 -3.21 8.98 45.45
N GLU A 7 -4.09 7.98 45.62
CA GLU A 7 -4.77 7.23 44.54
C GLU A 7 -5.58 8.09 43.55
N ALA A 8 -5.78 9.38 43.86
CA ALA A 8 -6.60 10.29 43.07
C ALA A 8 -6.01 10.60 41.67
N ASP A 9 -4.67 10.59 41.54
CA ASP A 9 -4.00 11.01 40.30
C ASP A 9 -4.01 9.92 39.20
N ALA A 10 -3.98 8.64 39.62
CA ALA A 10 -4.07 7.50 38.72
C ALA A 10 -5.47 7.31 38.12
N ARG A 11 -6.53 7.70 38.84
CA ARG A 11 -7.92 7.66 38.31
C ARG A 11 -8.18 8.80 37.32
N SER A 12 -7.62 9.98 37.57
CA SER A 12 -7.75 11.15 36.69
C SER A 12 -7.09 10.90 35.32
N THR A 13 -5.86 10.37 35.34
CA THR A 13 -5.13 9.99 34.12
C THR A 13 -5.81 8.85 33.34
N ALA A 14 -6.31 7.82 34.03
CA ALA A 14 -7.06 6.72 33.40
C ALA A 14 -8.40 7.16 32.78
N VAL A 15 -9.08 8.16 33.35
CA VAL A 15 -10.30 8.75 32.79
C VAL A 15 -9.99 9.61 31.56
N LEU A 16 -8.92 10.41 31.61
CA LEU A 16 -8.46 11.21 30.46
C LEU A 16 -7.96 10.34 29.28
N GLU A 17 -7.31 9.21 29.55
CA GLU A 17 -6.96 8.22 28.52
C GLU A 17 -8.19 7.52 27.93
N ARG A 18 -9.22 7.23 28.75
CA ARG A 18 -10.49 6.65 28.28
C ARG A 18 -11.23 7.59 27.33
N ASP A 19 -11.31 8.88 27.65
CA ASP A 19 -12.02 9.86 26.82
C ASP A 19 -11.28 10.16 25.49
N ARG A 20 -9.95 10.17 25.48
CA ARG A 20 -9.15 10.33 24.24
C ARG A 20 -9.20 9.11 23.32
N ALA A 21 -9.48 7.92 23.85
CA ALA A 21 -9.55 6.70 23.04
C ALA A 21 -10.87 6.54 22.26
N HIS A 22 -11.94 7.25 22.63
CA HIS A 22 -13.25 7.22 21.97
C HIS A 22 -13.36 7.96 20.62
N PRO A 23 -12.78 9.16 20.41
CA PRO A 23 -12.93 9.89 19.14
C PRO A 23 -12.31 9.17 17.95
N HIS A 24 -11.15 8.53 18.13
CA HIS A 24 -10.46 7.83 17.03
C HIS A 24 -11.22 6.59 16.54
N VAL A 25 -11.83 5.81 17.46
CA VAL A 25 -12.62 4.64 17.08
C VAL A 25 -13.90 5.06 16.35
N ARG A 26 -14.54 6.14 16.79
CA ARG A 26 -15.72 6.70 16.09
C ARG A 26 -15.37 7.20 14.69
N ALA A 27 -14.26 7.92 14.54
CA ALA A 27 -13.79 8.39 13.24
C ALA A 27 -13.44 7.23 12.29
N LEU A 28 -12.84 6.15 12.81
CA LEU A 28 -12.57 4.94 12.04
C LEU A 28 -13.86 4.22 11.64
N ALA A 29 -14.82 4.10 12.56
CA ALA A 29 -16.11 3.48 12.28
C ALA A 29 -16.94 4.31 11.27
N SER A 30 -16.88 5.64 11.34
CA SER A 30 -17.54 6.50 10.35
C SER A 30 -16.86 6.40 8.99
N ALA A 31 -15.53 6.36 8.94
CA ALA A 31 -14.80 6.12 7.70
C ALA A 31 -15.18 4.76 7.08
N ALA A 32 -15.20 3.69 7.87
CA ALA A 32 -15.60 2.36 7.42
C ALA A 32 -17.06 2.33 6.95
N LEU A 33 -17.97 3.06 7.60
CA LEU A 33 -19.36 3.19 7.19
C LEU A 33 -19.47 3.90 5.84
N VAL A 34 -18.78 5.02 5.66
CA VAL A 34 -18.78 5.78 4.39
C VAL A 34 -18.23 4.92 3.26
N THR A 35 -17.08 4.27 3.46
CA THR A 35 -16.48 3.41 2.43
C THR A 35 -17.35 2.19 2.15
N SER A 36 -17.97 1.57 3.16
CA SER A 36 -18.87 0.43 2.94
C SER A 36 -20.17 0.85 2.22
N SER A 37 -20.64 2.07 2.45
CA SER A 37 -21.79 2.65 1.74
C SER A 37 -21.46 2.90 0.26
N ALA A 38 -20.26 3.40 -0.03
CA ALA A 38 -19.79 3.53 -1.41
C ALA A 38 -19.72 2.18 -2.12
N ILE A 39 -19.16 1.14 -1.45
CA ILE A 39 -19.10 -0.22 -1.98
C ILE A 39 -20.51 -0.80 -2.23
N ALA A 40 -21.44 -0.65 -1.28
CA ALA A 40 -22.83 -1.08 -1.46
C ALA A 40 -23.51 -0.36 -2.64
N GLY A 41 -23.30 0.96 -2.75
CA GLY A 41 -23.80 1.77 -3.85
C GLY A 41 -23.28 1.30 -5.21
N LEU A 42 -21.98 1.00 -5.32
CA LEU A 42 -21.38 0.45 -6.54
C LEU A 42 -22.03 -0.89 -6.92
N GLY A 43 -22.18 -1.82 -5.96
CA GLY A 43 -22.84 -3.09 -6.21
C GLY A 43 -24.28 -2.93 -6.70
N LEU A 44 -25.04 -1.99 -6.11
CA LEU A 44 -26.40 -1.67 -6.54
C LEU A 44 -26.43 -1.09 -7.97
N VAL A 45 -25.55 -0.14 -8.28
CA VAL A 45 -25.45 0.46 -9.61
C VAL A 45 -25.11 -0.59 -10.67
N TRP A 46 -24.18 -1.51 -10.37
CA TRP A 46 -23.81 -2.58 -11.29
C TRP A 46 -24.91 -3.63 -11.51
N LEU A 47 -25.78 -3.84 -10.53
CA LEU A 47 -26.97 -4.70 -10.71
C LEU A 47 -28.06 -4.01 -11.56
N LEU A 48 -28.26 -2.71 -11.37
CA LEU A 48 -29.27 -1.93 -12.11
C LEU A 48 -28.82 -1.56 -13.53
N SER A 49 -27.52 -1.33 -13.72
CA SER A 49 -26.91 -0.96 -14.98
C SER A 49 -25.63 -1.78 -15.21
N PRO A 50 -25.76 -3.04 -15.67
CA PRO A 50 -24.62 -3.94 -15.88
C PRO A 50 -23.54 -3.40 -16.81
N GLY A 51 -23.88 -2.49 -17.73
CA GLY A 51 -22.90 -1.85 -18.62
C GLY A 51 -21.91 -0.92 -17.91
N LEU A 52 -22.18 -0.51 -16.66
CA LEU A 52 -21.26 0.27 -15.83
C LEU A 52 -20.36 -0.61 -14.94
N ASN A 53 -20.54 -1.93 -15.01
CA ASN A 53 -19.74 -2.87 -14.25
C ASN A 53 -18.41 -3.12 -14.98
N PRO A 54 -17.26 -2.67 -14.44
CA PRO A 54 -15.97 -2.83 -15.10
C PRO A 54 -15.56 -4.31 -15.24
N PHE A 55 -16.15 -5.19 -14.43
CA PHE A 55 -15.94 -6.64 -14.54
C PHE A 55 -16.80 -7.29 -15.63
N ALA A 56 -17.81 -6.60 -16.17
CA ALA A 56 -18.66 -7.10 -17.24
C ALA A 56 -18.08 -6.82 -18.63
N GLY A 57 -17.41 -5.67 -18.80
CA GLY A 57 -16.77 -5.29 -20.07
C GLY A 57 -15.44 -6.00 -20.36
N GLY A 58 -14.87 -6.69 -19.37
CA GLY A 58 -13.53 -7.27 -19.48
C GLY A 58 -12.40 -6.30 -19.12
N ASP A 59 -12.73 -5.04 -18.82
CA ASP A 59 -11.78 -4.00 -18.41
C ASP A 59 -11.12 -4.32 -17.06
N MET A 60 -11.81 -5.05 -16.17
CA MET A 60 -11.23 -5.59 -14.95
C MET A 60 -11.52 -7.08 -14.81
N THR A 61 -10.54 -7.79 -14.24
CA THR A 61 -10.68 -9.18 -13.83
C THR A 61 -10.39 -9.34 -12.34
N SER A 62 -11.26 -10.08 -11.64
CA SER A 62 -11.08 -10.54 -10.26
C SER A 62 -11.30 -12.05 -10.17
N LEU A 63 -10.99 -12.63 -9.01
CA LEU A 63 -11.24 -14.05 -8.75
C LEU A 63 -12.72 -14.43 -8.86
N VAL A 64 -13.59 -13.56 -8.33
CA VAL A 64 -15.02 -13.82 -8.36
C VAL A 64 -15.55 -13.63 -9.78
N SER A 65 -15.05 -12.63 -10.52
CA SER A 65 -15.48 -12.40 -11.90
C SER A 65 -15.08 -13.55 -12.82
N SER A 66 -13.90 -14.13 -12.63
CA SER A 66 -13.41 -15.23 -13.47
C SER A 66 -14.14 -16.56 -13.26
N VAL A 67 -14.66 -16.80 -12.04
CA VAL A 67 -15.32 -18.07 -11.70
C VAL A 67 -16.85 -17.97 -11.77
N LEU A 68 -17.44 -16.88 -11.26
CA LEU A 68 -18.88 -16.73 -11.07
C LEU A 68 -19.51 -15.69 -12.01
N GLY A 69 -18.70 -14.97 -12.78
CA GLY A 69 -19.14 -13.96 -13.72
C GLY A 69 -19.47 -12.59 -13.09
N PRO A 70 -19.73 -11.57 -13.92
CA PRO A 70 -19.84 -10.18 -13.48
C PRO A 70 -21.08 -9.86 -12.64
N VAL A 71 -22.20 -10.57 -12.86
CA VAL A 71 -23.42 -10.40 -12.06
C VAL A 71 -23.21 -10.87 -10.62
N ALA A 72 -22.49 -11.98 -10.44
CA ALA A 72 -22.14 -12.49 -9.11
C ALA A 72 -21.22 -11.51 -8.37
N VAL A 73 -20.29 -10.85 -9.07
CA VAL A 73 -19.46 -9.77 -8.50
C VAL A 73 -20.34 -8.64 -7.97
N ALA A 74 -21.28 -8.13 -8.78
CA ALA A 74 -22.15 -7.03 -8.38
C ALA A 74 -22.99 -7.39 -7.13
N GLY A 75 -23.55 -8.59 -7.09
CA GLY A 75 -24.27 -9.11 -5.91
C GLY A 75 -23.38 -9.28 -4.68
N ALA A 76 -22.19 -9.84 -4.83
CA ALA A 76 -21.23 -10.01 -3.75
C ALA A 76 -20.77 -8.65 -3.18
N VAL A 77 -20.50 -7.68 -4.05
CA VAL A 77 -20.10 -6.32 -3.68
C VAL A 77 -21.20 -5.61 -2.90
N LEU A 78 -22.46 -5.72 -3.34
CA LEU A 78 -23.60 -5.21 -2.59
C LEU A 78 -23.70 -5.86 -1.21
N GLY A 79 -23.62 -7.20 -1.14
CA GLY A 79 -23.69 -7.95 0.11
C GLY A 79 -22.57 -7.58 1.09
N ILE A 80 -21.31 -7.53 0.63
CA ILE A 80 -20.15 -7.12 1.42
C ILE A 80 -20.34 -5.68 1.94
N GLY A 81 -20.78 -4.77 1.07
CA GLY A 81 -21.06 -3.38 1.45
C GLY A 81 -22.14 -3.27 2.54
N LEU A 82 -23.24 -4.02 2.41
CA LEU A 82 -24.33 -4.05 3.40
C LEU A 82 -23.88 -4.64 4.74
N VAL A 83 -23.10 -5.72 4.73
CA VAL A 83 -22.51 -6.29 5.96
C VAL A 83 -21.56 -5.28 6.61
N GLY A 84 -20.77 -4.57 5.81
CA GLY A 84 -19.92 -3.48 6.28
C GLY A 84 -20.73 -2.34 6.91
N ILE A 85 -21.82 -1.89 6.28
CA ILE A 85 -22.72 -0.88 6.85
C ILE A 85 -23.27 -1.35 8.20
N LEU A 86 -23.79 -2.58 8.28
CA LEU A 86 -24.36 -3.14 9.50
C LEU A 86 -23.32 -3.19 10.63
N LEU A 87 -22.09 -3.65 10.32
CA LEU A 87 -21.01 -3.69 11.30
C LEU A 87 -20.52 -2.29 11.70
N GLY A 88 -20.50 -1.33 10.77
CA GLY A 88 -20.13 0.06 11.04
C GLY A 88 -21.16 0.76 11.94
N VAL A 89 -22.44 0.55 11.68
CA VAL A 89 -23.55 1.06 12.50
C VAL A 89 -23.52 0.44 13.89
N THR A 90 -23.31 -0.87 14.02
CA THR A 90 -23.22 -1.51 15.35
C THR A 90 -22.04 -0.98 16.17
N LEU A 91 -20.91 -0.68 15.53
CA LEU A 91 -19.76 -0.03 16.18
C LEU A 91 -20.04 1.41 16.62
N LEU A 92 -20.83 2.18 15.85
CA LEU A 92 -21.20 3.56 16.19
C LEU A 92 -22.27 3.63 17.28
N LEU A 93 -23.26 2.73 17.25
CA LEU A 93 -24.38 2.68 18.20
C LEU A 93 -24.04 1.91 19.49
N GLY A 94 -23.02 1.06 19.47
CA GLY A 94 -22.70 0.14 20.55
C GLY A 94 -22.30 0.83 21.87
N ARG A 95 -23.24 0.89 22.83
CA ARG A 95 -22.94 1.17 24.25
C ARG A 95 -22.52 -0.09 25.03
N ARG A 96 -22.69 -1.31 24.48
CA ARG A 96 -22.47 -2.60 25.18
C ARG A 96 -22.12 -3.83 24.31
N ALA A 97 -22.03 -3.75 22.98
CA ALA A 97 -21.63 -4.90 22.17
C ALA A 97 -20.15 -5.21 22.41
N ASP A 98 -19.78 -6.48 22.64
CA ASP A 98 -18.38 -6.92 22.74
C ASP A 98 -17.67 -6.59 21.42
N PRO A 99 -16.93 -5.47 21.33
CA PRO A 99 -16.37 -5.02 20.07
C PRO A 99 -15.35 -6.03 19.56
N VAL A 100 -14.78 -6.83 20.46
CA VAL A 100 -13.73 -7.80 20.15
C VAL A 100 -14.31 -9.04 19.49
N GLY A 101 -15.40 -9.59 20.02
CA GLY A 101 -15.98 -10.85 19.53
C GLY A 101 -16.51 -10.77 18.10
N ILE A 102 -16.97 -9.60 17.65
CA ILE A 102 -17.63 -9.44 16.35
C ILE A 102 -16.82 -8.54 15.41
N ALA A 103 -16.29 -7.40 15.88
CA ALA A 103 -15.70 -6.41 14.97
C ALA A 103 -14.30 -6.79 14.46
N ALA A 104 -13.49 -7.48 15.28
CA ALA A 104 -12.20 -7.97 14.83
C ALA A 104 -12.33 -9.06 13.74
N PRO A 105 -13.05 -10.18 13.96
CA PRO A 105 -13.23 -11.17 12.91
C PRO A 105 -14.02 -10.61 11.72
N GLY A 106 -15.07 -9.80 11.97
CA GLY A 106 -15.85 -9.16 10.91
C GLY A 106 -14.99 -8.24 10.03
N GLY A 107 -14.14 -7.41 10.62
CA GLY A 107 -13.22 -6.55 9.86
C GLY A 107 -12.19 -7.34 9.03
N VAL A 108 -11.64 -8.43 9.57
CA VAL A 108 -10.73 -9.32 8.82
C VAL A 108 -11.45 -9.99 7.65
N VAL A 109 -12.64 -10.52 7.89
CA VAL A 109 -13.46 -11.18 6.86
C VAL A 109 -13.84 -10.18 5.76
N LEU A 110 -14.26 -8.96 6.12
CA LEU A 110 -14.60 -7.92 5.14
C LEU A 110 -13.39 -7.49 4.31
N ALA A 111 -12.23 -7.28 4.94
CA ALA A 111 -11.00 -6.95 4.22
C ALA A 111 -10.58 -8.05 3.23
N ALA A 112 -10.69 -9.33 3.65
CA ALA A 112 -10.41 -10.47 2.79
C ALA A 112 -11.43 -10.61 1.65
N ALA A 113 -12.72 -10.46 1.96
CA ALA A 113 -13.80 -10.56 0.96
C ALA A 113 -13.68 -9.46 -0.11
N LEU A 114 -13.33 -8.23 0.29
CA LEU A 114 -13.04 -7.13 -0.64
C LEU A 114 -11.85 -7.45 -1.54
N SER A 115 -10.75 -7.97 -0.98
CA SER A 115 -9.57 -8.41 -1.75
C SER A 115 -9.96 -9.47 -2.80
N VAL A 116 -10.68 -10.51 -2.41
CA VAL A 116 -11.07 -11.59 -3.33
C VAL A 116 -12.08 -11.13 -4.40
N THR A 117 -13.04 -10.29 -4.03
CA THR A 117 -14.14 -9.92 -4.93
C THR A 117 -13.76 -8.81 -5.91
N LEU A 118 -13.01 -7.82 -5.44
CA LEU A 118 -12.67 -6.60 -6.18
C LEU A 118 -11.17 -6.48 -6.51
N GLY A 119 -10.34 -7.39 -6.02
CA GLY A 119 -8.91 -7.41 -6.34
C GLY A 119 -8.69 -7.62 -7.83
N SER A 120 -7.93 -6.72 -8.45
CA SER A 120 -7.60 -6.74 -9.88
C SER A 120 -6.12 -6.44 -10.09
N VAL A 121 -5.54 -6.94 -11.19
CA VAL A 121 -4.17 -6.61 -11.60
C VAL A 121 -4.01 -5.10 -11.88
N HIS A 122 -5.09 -4.42 -12.29
CA HIS A 122 -5.07 -2.97 -12.54
C HIS A 122 -4.87 -2.12 -11.27
N VAL A 123 -5.11 -2.69 -10.08
CA VAL A 123 -4.78 -2.07 -8.79
C VAL A 123 -3.27 -1.77 -8.69
N ILE A 124 -2.43 -2.66 -9.23
CA ILE A 124 -0.97 -2.50 -9.23
C ILE A 124 -0.55 -1.45 -10.25
N ALA A 125 -1.15 -1.46 -11.44
CA ALA A 125 -0.86 -0.47 -12.48
C ALA A 125 -1.18 0.94 -11.98
N PHE A 126 -2.34 1.14 -11.35
CA PHE A 126 -2.70 2.39 -10.71
C PHE A 126 -1.71 2.82 -9.62
N ALA A 127 -1.36 1.90 -8.73
CA ALA A 127 -0.35 2.17 -7.70
C ALA A 127 1.00 2.58 -8.30
N GLY A 128 1.40 1.92 -9.41
CA GLY A 128 2.58 2.23 -10.19
C GLY A 128 2.54 3.64 -10.78
N TYR A 129 1.40 4.07 -11.34
CA TYR A 129 1.22 5.42 -11.88
C TYR A 129 1.32 6.50 -10.80
N VAL A 130 0.63 6.33 -9.67
CA VAL A 130 0.67 7.27 -8.56
C VAL A 130 2.08 7.34 -7.96
N PHE A 131 2.72 6.19 -7.77
CA PHE A 131 4.10 6.12 -7.28
C PHE A 131 5.08 6.76 -8.27
N GLY A 132 4.95 6.48 -9.57
CA GLY A 132 5.78 7.05 -10.62
C GLY A 132 5.68 8.58 -10.64
N ALA A 133 4.46 9.13 -10.63
CA ALA A 133 4.24 10.56 -10.56
C ALA A 133 4.86 11.20 -9.29
N ALA A 134 4.67 10.55 -8.13
CA ALA A 134 5.26 11.01 -6.87
C ALA A 134 6.80 10.95 -6.88
N ALA A 135 7.37 9.89 -7.48
CA ALA A 135 8.82 9.70 -7.59
C ALA A 135 9.46 10.74 -8.52
N VAL A 136 8.81 11.10 -9.63
CA VAL A 136 9.26 12.17 -10.52
C VAL A 136 9.27 13.51 -9.78
N ALA A 137 8.18 13.86 -9.11
CA ALA A 137 8.11 15.10 -8.34
C ALA A 137 9.18 15.15 -7.23
N ALA A 138 9.33 14.06 -6.47
CA ALA A 138 10.34 13.96 -5.42
C ALA A 138 11.77 14.00 -6.00
N GLY A 139 12.01 13.36 -7.15
CA GLY A 139 13.27 13.36 -7.86
C GLY A 139 13.68 14.76 -8.31
N LEU A 140 12.77 15.50 -8.94
CA LEU A 140 13.00 16.89 -9.37
C LEU A 140 13.37 17.80 -8.19
N VAL A 141 12.61 17.71 -7.09
CA VAL A 141 12.91 18.45 -5.86
C VAL A 141 14.28 18.05 -5.29
N THR A 142 14.59 16.75 -5.31
CA THR A 142 15.87 16.23 -4.82
C THR A 142 17.02 16.79 -5.65
N VAL A 143 16.97 16.68 -6.98
CA VAL A 143 18.00 17.19 -7.90
C VAL A 143 18.18 18.70 -7.78
N ALA A 144 17.10 19.46 -7.58
CA ALA A 144 17.17 20.91 -7.41
C ALA A 144 17.81 21.32 -6.07
N VAL A 145 17.58 20.56 -4.99
CA VAL A 145 17.96 20.96 -3.62
C VAL A 145 19.32 20.40 -3.18
N LEU A 146 19.63 19.15 -3.56
CA LEU A 146 20.82 18.45 -3.09
C LEU A 146 22.14 19.20 -3.39
N PRO A 147 22.34 19.83 -4.57
CA PRO A 147 23.56 20.56 -4.89
C PRO A 147 23.87 21.69 -3.89
N PHE A 148 22.84 22.35 -3.35
CA PHE A 148 22.98 23.46 -2.41
C PHE A 148 23.08 23.01 -0.95
N ARG A 149 22.42 21.91 -0.59
CA ARG A 149 22.32 21.45 0.82
C ARG A 149 23.31 20.36 1.18
N ALA A 150 23.75 19.57 0.21
CA ALA A 150 24.72 18.50 0.37
C ALA A 150 25.56 18.37 -0.91
N PRO A 151 26.42 19.36 -1.24
CA PRO A 151 27.09 19.46 -2.53
C PRO A 151 27.90 18.21 -2.90
N ARG A 152 28.49 17.52 -1.92
CA ARG A 152 29.23 16.26 -2.12
C ARG A 152 28.38 15.12 -2.70
N LEU A 153 27.08 15.11 -2.40
CA LEU A 153 26.12 14.16 -2.98
C LEU A 153 25.36 14.78 -4.15
N GLY A 154 25.11 16.09 -4.10
CA GLY A 154 24.23 16.74 -5.05
C GLY A 154 24.85 17.04 -6.39
N LEU A 155 26.13 17.42 -6.41
CA LEU A 155 26.87 17.64 -7.65
C LEU A 155 27.01 16.37 -8.50
N PRO A 156 27.36 15.18 -7.96
CA PRO A 156 27.39 13.97 -8.77
C PRO A 156 25.99 13.53 -9.22
N VAL A 157 24.95 13.68 -8.40
CA VAL A 157 23.56 13.38 -8.79
C VAL A 157 23.10 14.31 -9.91
N LEU A 158 23.33 15.62 -9.79
CA LEU A 158 22.99 16.59 -10.83
C LEU A 158 23.78 16.34 -12.11
N GLY A 159 25.09 16.09 -12.00
CA GLY A 159 25.93 15.73 -13.14
C GLY A 159 25.43 14.47 -13.85
N GLY A 160 25.07 13.43 -13.10
CA GLY A 160 24.49 12.20 -13.64
C GLY A 160 23.16 12.45 -14.36
N VAL A 161 22.28 13.29 -13.80
CA VAL A 161 21.02 13.68 -14.46
C VAL A 161 21.27 14.48 -15.73
N ILE A 162 22.21 15.43 -15.73
CA ILE A 162 22.57 16.19 -16.94
C ILE A 162 23.10 15.26 -18.03
N VAL A 163 24.00 14.33 -17.69
CA VAL A 163 24.51 13.32 -18.63
C VAL A 163 23.38 12.44 -19.16
N LEU A 164 22.45 12.03 -18.30
CA LEU A 164 21.28 11.25 -18.71
C LEU A 164 20.40 12.03 -19.69
N ILE A 165 20.08 13.29 -19.38
CA ILE A 165 19.28 14.17 -20.26
C ILE A 165 19.99 14.37 -21.59
N ALA A 166 21.31 14.61 -21.59
CA ALA A 166 22.10 14.78 -22.80
C ALA A 166 22.12 13.50 -23.64
N ALA A 167 22.27 12.33 -23.00
CA ALA A 167 22.19 11.03 -23.67
C ALA A 167 20.79 10.75 -24.24
N SER A 168 19.72 11.11 -23.53
CA SER A 168 18.34 10.99 -24.02
C SER A 168 18.06 11.91 -25.21
N ALA A 169 18.53 13.15 -25.17
CA ALA A 169 18.42 14.08 -26.30
C ALA A 169 19.21 13.59 -27.52
N TRP A 170 20.41 13.05 -27.30
CA TRP A 170 21.22 12.43 -28.36
C TRP A 170 20.56 11.18 -28.96
N ALA A 171 19.80 10.43 -28.14
CA ALA A 171 19.00 9.28 -28.57
C ALA A 171 17.67 9.67 -29.27
N GLY A 172 17.43 10.96 -29.53
CA GLY A 172 16.27 11.45 -30.28
C GLY A 172 15.01 11.71 -29.45
N VAL A 173 15.10 11.79 -28.12
CA VAL A 173 13.98 12.22 -27.28
C VAL A 173 13.75 13.72 -27.48
N THR A 174 12.66 14.08 -28.17
CA THR A 174 12.28 15.47 -28.44
C THR A 174 11.35 16.01 -27.36
N VAL A 175 11.28 17.34 -27.24
CA VAL A 175 10.29 18.01 -26.37
C VAL A 175 8.87 17.62 -26.78
N ASP A 176 8.60 17.51 -28.08
CA ASP A 176 7.31 17.06 -28.59
C ASP A 176 6.97 15.65 -28.14
N GLY A 177 7.93 14.72 -28.13
CA GLY A 177 7.72 13.36 -27.62
C GLY A 177 7.45 13.31 -26.10
N ILE A 178 8.04 14.22 -25.32
CA ILE A 178 7.74 14.36 -23.88
C ILE A 178 6.32 14.90 -23.69
N VAL A 179 5.91 15.89 -24.49
CA VAL A 179 4.56 16.47 -24.44
C VAL A 179 3.53 15.42 -24.89
N GLU A 180 3.80 14.68 -25.95
CA GLU A 180 2.95 13.58 -26.43
C GLU A 180 2.80 12.49 -25.37
N PHE A 181 3.89 12.05 -24.73
CA PHE A 181 3.81 11.12 -23.62
C PHE A 181 2.98 11.67 -22.45
N ALA A 182 3.22 12.92 -22.05
CA ALA A 182 2.51 13.54 -20.93
C ALA A 182 1.01 13.70 -21.21
N THR A 183 0.64 14.06 -22.44
CA THR A 183 -0.75 14.20 -22.88
C THR A 183 -1.44 12.83 -23.01
N ALA A 184 -0.78 11.84 -23.60
CA ALA A 184 -1.29 10.46 -23.67
C ALA A 184 -1.48 9.85 -22.27
N PHE A 185 -0.51 10.06 -21.37
CA PHE A 185 -0.61 9.62 -19.98
C PHE A 185 -1.76 10.31 -19.25
N GLY A 186 -1.91 11.63 -19.44
CA GLY A 186 -3.01 12.41 -18.87
C GLY A 186 -4.38 11.95 -19.38
N ALA A 187 -4.50 11.70 -20.68
CA ALA A 187 -5.72 11.18 -21.30
C ALA A 187 -6.06 9.79 -20.75
N ALA A 188 -5.09 8.87 -20.68
CA ALA A 188 -5.29 7.55 -20.10
C ALA A 188 -5.77 7.59 -18.65
N LEU A 189 -5.31 8.56 -17.86
CA LEU A 189 -5.74 8.73 -16.47
C LEU A 189 -7.20 9.21 -16.37
N VAL A 190 -7.64 10.04 -17.33
CA VAL A 190 -9.02 10.54 -17.41
C VAL A 190 -9.94 9.43 -17.93
N ASP A 191 -9.52 8.71 -18.96
CA ASP A 191 -10.28 7.61 -19.56
C ASP A 191 -10.51 6.48 -18.55
N ASP A 192 -9.51 6.19 -17.71
CA ASP A 192 -9.60 5.13 -16.68
C ASP A 192 -10.14 5.65 -15.32
N ALA A 193 -10.55 6.92 -15.20
CA ALA A 193 -10.84 7.56 -13.92
C ALA A 193 -11.91 6.84 -13.07
N LEU A 194 -12.93 6.25 -13.70
CA LEU A 194 -13.97 5.48 -13.00
C LEU A 194 -13.39 4.19 -12.39
N ASN A 195 -12.56 3.48 -13.14
CA ASN A 195 -11.85 2.29 -12.68
C ASN A 195 -10.93 2.62 -11.51
N LEU A 196 -10.20 3.74 -11.62
CA LEU A 196 -9.35 4.24 -10.54
C LEU A 196 -10.15 4.61 -9.28
N ALA A 197 -11.36 5.17 -9.43
CA ALA A 197 -12.23 5.48 -8.31
C ALA A 197 -12.75 4.22 -7.60
N VAL A 198 -13.11 3.18 -8.35
CA VAL A 198 -13.51 1.87 -7.80
C VAL A 198 -12.36 1.23 -7.01
N ILE A 199 -11.14 1.27 -7.57
CA ILE A 199 -9.92 0.78 -6.90
C ILE A 199 -9.67 1.57 -5.61
N ALA A 200 -9.73 2.89 -5.66
CA ALA A 200 -9.53 3.75 -4.50
C ALA A 200 -10.56 3.49 -3.38
N ALA A 201 -11.84 3.35 -3.74
CA ALA A 201 -12.90 3.01 -2.79
C ALA A 201 -12.68 1.63 -2.15
N THR A 202 -12.25 0.65 -2.94
CA THR A 202 -11.93 -0.72 -2.47
C THR A 202 -10.78 -0.71 -1.49
N VAL A 203 -9.66 -0.06 -1.83
CA VAL A 203 -8.48 0.06 -0.96
C VAL A 203 -8.85 0.82 0.33
N ALA A 204 -9.61 1.90 0.23
CA ALA A 204 -10.06 2.66 1.39
C ALA A 204 -10.94 1.82 2.34
N ALA A 205 -11.92 1.07 1.78
CA ALA A 205 -12.78 0.18 2.57
C ALA A 205 -11.98 -0.93 3.25
N MET A 206 -11.07 -1.57 2.52
CA MET A 206 -10.22 -2.64 3.04
C MET A 206 -9.32 -2.13 4.17
N LEU A 207 -8.66 -0.98 3.98
CA LEU A 207 -7.82 -0.35 5.00
C LEU A 207 -8.64 0.05 6.24
N ALA A 208 -9.83 0.62 6.07
CA ALA A 208 -10.69 0.98 7.19
C ALA A 208 -11.03 -0.24 8.06
N TRP A 209 -11.45 -1.35 7.43
CA TRP A 209 -11.77 -2.59 8.14
C TRP A 209 -10.55 -3.28 8.75
N ALA A 210 -9.41 -3.28 8.05
CA ALA A 210 -8.16 -3.83 8.58
C ALA A 210 -7.68 -3.03 9.80
N VAL A 211 -7.73 -1.69 9.75
CA VAL A 211 -7.34 -0.83 10.87
C VAL A 211 -8.29 -1.02 12.06
N ILE A 212 -9.61 -1.11 11.83
CA ILE A 212 -10.57 -1.43 12.89
C ILE A 212 -10.22 -2.76 13.54
N ALA A 213 -9.98 -3.82 12.76
CA ALA A 213 -9.61 -5.11 13.29
C ALA A 213 -8.32 -5.05 14.13
N ILE A 214 -7.28 -4.37 13.64
CA ILE A 214 -6.01 -4.18 14.35
C ILE A 214 -6.22 -3.43 15.67
N VAL A 215 -6.96 -2.32 15.65
CA VAL A 215 -7.23 -1.49 16.83
C VAL A 215 -8.02 -2.28 17.87
N VAL A 216 -9.05 -3.00 17.45
CA VAL A 216 -9.89 -3.82 18.33
C VAL A 216 -9.10 -4.97 18.94
N VAL A 217 -8.35 -5.73 18.13
CA VAL A 217 -7.47 -6.81 18.61
C VAL A 217 -6.45 -6.27 19.61
N GLY A 218 -5.83 -5.12 19.32
CA GLY A 218 -4.85 -4.47 20.17
C GLY A 218 -5.36 -4.12 21.58
N ARG A 219 -6.68 -4.00 21.79
CA ARG A 219 -7.26 -3.74 23.12
C ARG A 219 -7.26 -4.98 24.02
N THR A 220 -7.24 -6.17 23.43
CA THR A 220 -7.26 -7.46 24.15
C THR A 220 -5.92 -7.80 24.80
N ARG A 221 -5.93 -8.67 25.83
CA ARG A 221 -4.68 -9.19 26.43
C ARG A 221 -3.82 -9.93 25.40
N GLY A 222 -4.45 -10.73 24.53
CA GLY A 222 -3.77 -11.45 23.45
C GLY A 222 -3.13 -10.51 22.43
N GLY A 223 -3.87 -9.51 21.97
CA GLY A 223 -3.38 -8.52 21.02
C GLY A 223 -2.24 -7.66 21.57
N ARG A 224 -2.27 -7.28 22.86
CA ARG A 224 -1.14 -6.58 23.50
C ARG A 224 0.13 -7.44 23.55
N ARG A 225 -0.02 -8.75 23.85
CA ARG A 225 1.09 -9.70 23.81
C ARG A 225 1.63 -9.88 22.40
N PHE A 226 0.75 -9.97 21.41
CA PHE A 226 1.13 -10.04 20.00
C PHE A 226 1.87 -8.78 19.56
N GLU A 227 1.34 -7.59 19.86
CA GLU A 227 2.00 -6.32 19.56
C GLU A 227 3.38 -6.21 20.24
N ALA A 228 3.52 -6.67 21.49
CA ALA A 228 4.82 -6.73 22.15
C ALA A 228 5.81 -7.65 21.42
N ARG A 229 5.33 -8.79 20.91
CA ARG A 229 6.14 -9.71 20.09
C ARG A 229 6.52 -9.05 18.75
N LEU A 230 5.61 -8.31 18.10
CA LEU A 230 5.92 -7.56 16.88
C LEU A 230 7.01 -6.53 17.12
N VAL A 231 6.90 -5.72 18.18
CA VAL A 231 7.91 -4.71 18.54
C VAL A 231 9.27 -5.36 18.82
N ARG A 232 9.29 -6.52 19.50
CA ARG A 232 10.52 -7.29 19.76
C ARG A 232 11.20 -7.74 18.46
N HIS A 233 10.44 -8.12 17.45
CA HIS A 233 10.95 -8.61 16.16
C HIS A 233 10.91 -7.54 15.06
N ARG A 234 10.74 -6.26 15.40
CA ARG A 234 10.55 -5.18 14.40
C ARG A 234 11.63 -5.13 13.32
N ARG A 235 12.89 -5.41 13.69
CA ARG A 235 14.03 -5.43 12.77
C ARG A 235 13.88 -6.55 11.75
N LEU A 236 13.59 -7.76 12.23
CA LEU A 236 13.37 -8.92 11.37
C LEU A 236 12.19 -8.69 10.43
N LEU A 237 11.04 -8.28 10.96
CA LEU A 237 9.84 -8.01 10.16
C LEU A 237 10.09 -6.96 9.07
N THR A 238 10.84 -5.90 9.39
CA THR A 238 11.18 -4.85 8.42
C THR A 238 12.14 -5.37 7.35
N ILE A 239 13.15 -6.17 7.72
CA ILE A 239 14.08 -6.79 6.76
C ILE A 239 13.33 -7.75 5.83
N LEU A 240 12.45 -8.57 6.37
CA LEU A 240 11.60 -9.49 5.61
C LEU A 240 10.67 -8.74 4.65
N ALA A 241 10.03 -7.66 5.10
CA ALA A 241 9.22 -6.80 4.25
C ALA A 241 10.05 -6.12 3.15
N ALA A 242 11.25 -5.65 3.47
CA ALA A 242 12.17 -5.03 2.50
C ALA A 242 12.73 -6.03 1.49
N ALA A 243 12.77 -7.33 1.82
CA ALA A 243 13.17 -8.39 0.92
C ALA A 243 12.09 -8.74 -0.12
N GLY A 244 10.82 -8.43 0.15
CA GLY A 244 9.68 -8.75 -0.70
C GLY A 244 9.84 -8.39 -2.19
N PRO A 245 10.24 -7.16 -2.55
CA PRO A 245 10.38 -6.76 -3.95
C PRO A 245 11.78 -7.03 -4.54
N LEU A 246 12.73 -7.58 -3.78
CA LEU A 246 14.09 -7.84 -4.27
C LEU A 246 14.16 -8.88 -5.41
N PRO A 247 13.39 -9.99 -5.40
CA PRO A 247 13.39 -10.93 -6.53
C PRO A 247 13.04 -10.23 -7.85
N TYR A 248 12.06 -9.32 -7.84
CA TYR A 248 11.70 -8.51 -8.99
C TYR A 248 12.83 -7.56 -9.42
N ALA A 249 13.49 -6.88 -8.47
CA ALA A 249 14.62 -6.02 -8.78
C ALA A 249 15.77 -6.80 -9.44
N VAL A 250 16.09 -7.99 -8.93
CA VAL A 250 17.11 -8.88 -9.51
C VAL A 250 16.70 -9.36 -10.90
N ALA A 251 15.45 -9.76 -11.10
CA ALA A 251 14.92 -10.14 -12.40
C ALA A 251 15.09 -9.01 -13.44
N ARG A 252 14.72 -7.78 -13.08
CA ARG A 252 14.87 -6.63 -14.00
C ARG A 252 16.33 -6.23 -14.22
N ALA A 253 17.18 -6.33 -13.22
CA ALA A 253 18.61 -6.07 -13.39
C ALA A 253 19.30 -7.10 -14.31
N SER A 254 18.84 -8.35 -14.30
CA SER A 254 19.39 -9.42 -15.15
C SER A 254 19.23 -9.16 -16.65
N TRP A 255 18.30 -8.27 -17.04
CA TRP A 255 18.08 -7.88 -18.44
C TRP A 255 19.23 -7.04 -19.03
N LEU A 256 20.14 -6.56 -18.18
CA LEU A 256 21.42 -5.97 -18.61
C LEU A 256 22.47 -7.04 -18.96
N THR A 257 22.16 -8.31 -18.71
CA THR A 257 23.07 -9.44 -18.94
C THR A 257 22.54 -10.30 -20.09
N PRO A 258 23.35 -11.24 -20.61
CA PRO A 258 22.88 -12.22 -21.59
C PRO A 258 21.75 -13.14 -21.10
N TRP A 259 21.42 -13.13 -19.80
CA TRP A 259 20.42 -13.99 -19.18
C TRP A 259 19.27 -13.16 -18.57
N PRO A 260 18.35 -12.64 -19.40
CA PRO A 260 17.21 -11.86 -18.92
C PRO A 260 16.18 -12.75 -18.23
N LEU A 261 16.32 -12.93 -16.90
CA LEU A 261 15.37 -13.70 -16.10
C LEU A 261 13.96 -13.13 -16.27
N PHE A 262 13.01 -14.01 -16.60
CA PHE A 262 11.60 -13.66 -16.82
C PHE A 262 11.37 -12.59 -17.90
N GLY A 263 12.32 -12.45 -18.82
CA GLY A 263 12.18 -11.68 -20.06
C GLY A 263 12.04 -12.58 -21.29
N PRO A 264 11.94 -11.97 -22.49
CA PRO A 264 11.95 -12.72 -23.75
C PRO A 264 13.16 -13.66 -23.83
N ALA A 265 12.94 -14.90 -24.29
CA ALA A 265 14.01 -15.90 -24.40
C ALA A 265 15.09 -15.50 -25.42
N ASP A 266 14.69 -14.75 -26.45
CA ASP A 266 15.58 -14.12 -27.40
C ASP A 266 15.85 -12.67 -26.98
N THR A 267 17.10 -12.37 -26.61
CA THR A 267 17.53 -11.04 -26.18
C THR A 267 17.39 -10.01 -27.30
N ALA A 268 17.36 -10.42 -28.58
CA ALA A 268 17.11 -9.52 -29.70
C ALA A 268 15.69 -8.91 -29.69
N GLN A 269 14.75 -9.52 -28.98
CA GLN A 269 13.38 -9.01 -28.82
C GLN A 269 13.26 -7.94 -27.73
N ILE A 270 14.30 -7.76 -26.91
CA ILE A 270 14.32 -6.72 -25.88
C ILE A 270 14.63 -5.37 -26.55
N THR A 271 13.57 -4.63 -26.85
CA THR A 271 13.69 -3.27 -27.39
C THR A 271 14.21 -2.30 -26.32
N ALA A 272 14.86 -1.21 -26.75
CA ALA A 272 15.36 -0.19 -25.82
C ALA A 272 14.26 0.36 -24.88
N PRO A 273 13.04 0.69 -25.35
CA PRO A 273 11.95 1.13 -24.46
C PRO A 273 11.52 0.07 -23.44
N MET A 274 11.51 -1.20 -23.83
CA MET A 274 11.15 -2.31 -22.94
C MET A 274 12.19 -2.48 -21.84
N LEU A 275 13.48 -2.43 -22.20
CA LEU A 275 14.59 -2.47 -21.25
C LEU A 275 14.53 -1.29 -20.27
N THR A 276 14.35 -0.06 -20.78
CA THR A 276 14.23 1.13 -19.94
C THR A 276 13.07 1.01 -18.95
N THR A 277 11.89 0.61 -19.43
CA THR A 277 10.71 0.41 -18.57
C THR A 277 10.96 -0.65 -17.51
N GLY A 278 11.53 -1.79 -17.89
CA GLY A 278 11.88 -2.87 -16.96
C GLY A 278 12.85 -2.41 -15.87
N LEU A 279 13.91 -1.68 -16.23
CA LEU A 279 14.90 -1.15 -15.29
C LEU A 279 14.31 -0.08 -14.37
N MET A 280 13.43 0.80 -14.87
CA MET A 280 12.73 1.77 -14.05
C MET A 280 11.86 1.10 -12.98
N LEU A 281 11.12 0.05 -13.36
CA LEU A 281 10.33 -0.74 -12.42
C LEU A 281 11.23 -1.45 -11.39
N GLY A 282 12.36 -2.00 -11.83
CA GLY A 282 13.38 -2.59 -10.94
C GLY A 282 13.96 -1.58 -9.94
N ALA A 283 14.28 -0.37 -10.39
CA ALA A 283 14.73 0.72 -9.52
C ALA A 283 13.64 1.16 -8.53
N GLY A 284 12.38 1.15 -8.95
CA GLY A 284 11.23 1.36 -8.08
C GLY A 284 11.15 0.31 -6.97
N ALA A 285 11.36 -0.97 -7.29
CA ALA A 285 11.43 -2.05 -6.31
C ALA A 285 12.57 -1.87 -5.30
N VAL A 286 13.77 -1.51 -5.75
CA VAL A 286 14.90 -1.18 -4.85
C VAL A 286 14.56 0.01 -3.96
N THR A 287 13.94 1.05 -4.52
CA THR A 287 13.49 2.22 -3.77
C THR A 287 12.48 1.83 -2.69
N ALA A 288 11.51 0.98 -3.00
CA ALA A 288 10.54 0.45 -2.04
C ALA A 288 11.22 -0.34 -0.91
N SER A 289 12.23 -1.17 -1.22
CA SER A 289 13.05 -1.87 -0.21
C SER A 289 13.76 -0.88 0.72
N VAL A 290 14.45 0.11 0.15
CA VAL A 290 15.18 1.13 0.94
C VAL A 290 14.21 1.95 1.79
N LEU A 291 13.06 2.36 1.24
CA LEU A 291 12.01 3.07 1.97
C LEU A 291 11.49 2.24 3.15
N THR A 292 11.30 0.94 2.95
CA THR A 292 10.88 -0.01 4.01
C THR A 292 11.93 -0.12 5.11
N LEU A 293 13.22 -0.20 4.77
CA LEU A 293 14.30 -0.18 5.77
C LEU A 293 14.32 1.10 6.62
N GLY A 294 13.73 2.19 6.11
CA GLY A 294 13.49 3.42 6.88
C GLY A 294 12.79 3.22 8.21
N LEU A 295 11.91 2.21 8.30
CA LEU A 295 11.20 1.90 9.54
C LEU A 295 12.15 1.48 10.69
N ILE A 296 13.38 1.08 10.38
CA ILE A 296 14.39 0.70 11.39
C ILE A 296 15.66 1.56 11.35
N LEU A 297 15.81 2.41 10.35
CA LEU A 297 16.96 3.28 10.18
C LEU A 297 16.76 4.66 10.82
N PRO A 298 17.84 5.39 11.15
CA PRO A 298 17.75 6.68 11.85
C PRO A 298 16.91 7.73 11.12
N TRP A 299 16.87 7.68 9.79
CA TRP A 299 16.12 8.65 8.99
C TRP A 299 14.60 8.45 9.03
N GLY A 300 14.12 7.29 9.51
CA GLY A 300 12.71 7.09 9.86
C GLY A 300 12.31 7.70 11.21
N LEU A 301 13.27 8.19 12.00
CA LEU A 301 13.01 8.92 13.24
C LEU A 301 13.19 10.42 13.07
N ARG A 302 14.21 10.84 12.32
CA ARG A 302 14.50 12.25 12.05
C ARG A 302 14.80 12.44 10.57
N PHE A 303 14.23 13.48 9.98
CA PHE A 303 14.52 13.79 8.58
C PHE A 303 16.03 14.04 8.41
N PRO A 304 16.65 13.50 7.35
CA PRO A 304 18.03 13.82 7.02
C PRO A 304 18.28 15.33 7.00
N ARG A 305 19.42 15.77 7.54
CA ARG A 305 19.75 17.21 7.69
C ARG A 305 19.81 17.98 6.37
N TRP A 306 20.00 17.28 5.26
CA TRP A 306 20.01 17.87 3.92
C TRP A 306 18.61 18.23 3.40
N MET A 307 17.53 17.71 4.00
CA MET A 307 16.17 18.01 3.54
C MET A 307 15.78 19.47 3.83
N PRO A 308 15.23 20.20 2.85
CA PRO A 308 14.89 21.60 3.00
C PRO A 308 13.72 21.76 3.98
N ARG A 309 13.78 22.78 4.85
CA ARG A 309 12.76 23.17 5.87
C ARG A 309 12.45 22.14 6.97
N ILE A 310 12.63 20.84 6.72
CA ILE A 310 12.28 19.76 7.65
C ILE A 310 13.48 18.96 8.16
N GLY A 311 14.68 19.15 7.59
CA GLY A 311 15.88 18.44 7.99
C GLY A 311 16.19 18.56 9.48
N GLY A 312 16.55 17.43 10.11
CA GLY A 312 16.83 17.33 11.54
C GLY A 312 15.59 17.28 12.44
N ARG A 313 14.39 17.59 11.93
CA ARG A 313 13.14 17.49 12.70
C ARG A 313 12.74 16.03 12.88
N THR A 314 11.98 15.76 13.94
CA THR A 314 11.36 14.44 14.16
C THR A 314 10.37 14.13 13.05
N VAL A 315 10.41 12.91 12.53
CA VAL A 315 9.46 12.44 11.51
C VAL A 315 8.13 12.13 12.21
N PRO A 316 7.02 12.80 11.86
CA PRO A 316 5.71 12.44 12.36
C PRO A 316 5.41 10.98 12.04
N THR A 317 4.87 10.22 13.00
CA THR A 317 4.62 8.78 12.82
C THR A 317 3.73 8.50 11.60
N ALA A 318 2.75 9.37 11.33
CA ALA A 318 1.85 9.26 10.18
C ALA A 318 2.58 9.31 8.83
N THR A 319 3.69 10.03 8.72
CA THR A 319 4.46 10.19 7.46
C THR A 319 5.03 8.86 6.97
N ALA A 320 5.33 7.91 7.86
CA ALA A 320 5.76 6.56 7.49
C ALA A 320 4.60 5.55 7.51
N VAL A 321 3.70 5.67 8.50
CA VAL A 321 2.64 4.68 8.70
C VAL A 321 1.55 4.75 7.63
N VAL A 322 1.11 5.94 7.23
CA VAL A 322 0.04 6.09 6.24
C VAL A 322 0.44 5.54 4.87
N PRO A 323 1.55 5.99 4.24
CA PRO A 323 1.94 5.44 2.94
C PRO A 323 2.31 3.96 3.03
N GLY A 324 2.96 3.52 4.11
CA GLY A 324 3.28 2.11 4.31
C GLY A 324 2.04 1.22 4.45
N ALA A 325 1.00 1.68 5.16
CA ALA A 325 -0.25 0.96 5.30
C ALA A 325 -1.03 0.91 3.97
N ILE A 326 -1.06 2.02 3.22
CA ILE A 326 -1.68 2.07 1.89
C ILE A 326 -0.98 1.08 0.95
N ALA A 327 0.36 1.11 0.87
CA ALA A 327 1.12 0.18 0.06
C ALA A 327 0.87 -1.28 0.47
N ALA A 328 0.87 -1.59 1.77
CA ALA A 328 0.55 -2.93 2.24
C ALA A 328 -0.87 -3.37 1.86
N GLY A 329 -1.85 -2.48 1.97
CA GLY A 329 -3.23 -2.73 1.56
C GLY A 329 -3.34 -3.03 0.07
N ILE A 330 -2.73 -2.19 -0.79
CA ILE A 330 -2.66 -2.39 -2.25
C ILE A 330 -2.08 -3.78 -2.56
N LEU A 331 -0.96 -4.15 -1.94
CA LEU A 331 -0.33 -5.46 -2.15
C LEU A 331 -1.22 -6.61 -1.69
N CYS A 332 -1.89 -6.48 -0.54
CA CYS A 332 -2.82 -7.51 -0.04
C CYS A 332 -4.09 -7.66 -0.91
N VAL A 333 -4.63 -6.55 -1.46
CA VAL A 333 -5.75 -6.61 -2.41
C VAL A 333 -5.31 -7.25 -3.73
N SER A 334 -4.09 -6.94 -4.16
CA SER A 334 -3.54 -7.44 -5.43
C SER A 334 -3.01 -8.87 -5.33
N ALA A 335 -2.83 -9.41 -4.14
CA ALA A 335 -2.31 -10.75 -3.93
C ALA A 335 -3.23 -11.84 -4.49
N SER A 336 -4.55 -11.69 -4.31
CA SER A 336 -5.51 -12.70 -4.71
C SER A 336 -5.63 -12.86 -6.24
N PRO A 337 -5.76 -11.80 -7.06
CA PRO A 337 -5.73 -11.96 -8.53
C PRO A 337 -4.35 -12.42 -9.03
N MET A 338 -3.25 -12.03 -8.39
CA MET A 338 -1.91 -12.48 -8.79
C MET A 338 -1.66 -13.96 -8.51
N LEU A 339 -2.23 -14.50 -7.43
CA LEU A 339 -2.11 -15.93 -7.14
C LEU A 339 -2.78 -16.80 -8.19
N VAL A 340 -3.78 -16.30 -8.90
CA VAL A 340 -4.50 -17.05 -9.95
C VAL A 340 -4.17 -16.63 -11.37
N SER A 341 -3.44 -15.53 -11.56
CA SER A 341 -3.11 -15.05 -12.89
C SER A 341 -2.31 -16.12 -13.64
N GLY A 342 -2.86 -16.62 -14.75
CA GLY A 342 -2.24 -17.66 -15.58
C GLY A 342 -2.44 -19.10 -15.09
N ILE A 343 -3.13 -19.34 -13.96
CA ILE A 343 -3.50 -20.71 -13.57
C ILE A 343 -4.50 -21.27 -14.59
N GLY A 344 -4.15 -22.43 -15.19
CA GLY A 344 -5.00 -23.14 -16.14
C GLY A 344 -4.67 -22.92 -17.61
N ASP A 345 -3.60 -22.19 -17.94
CA ASP A 345 -3.04 -22.18 -19.29
C ASP A 345 -2.37 -23.54 -19.58
N PRO A 346 -2.93 -24.38 -20.47
CA PRO A 346 -2.38 -25.70 -20.77
C PRO A 346 -0.99 -25.63 -21.43
N GLY A 347 -0.62 -24.47 -22.00
CA GLY A 347 0.64 -24.26 -22.70
C GLY A 347 1.79 -23.80 -21.80
N ASP A 348 1.52 -23.28 -20.59
CA ASP A 348 2.54 -22.74 -19.70
C ASP A 348 2.13 -22.77 -18.20
N PRO A 349 2.15 -23.96 -17.56
CA PRO A 349 1.79 -24.10 -16.16
C PRO A 349 2.84 -23.54 -15.18
N VAL A 350 4.04 -23.17 -15.66
CA VAL A 350 5.18 -22.78 -14.83
C VAL A 350 5.26 -21.26 -14.66
N SER A 351 4.91 -20.47 -15.68
CA SER A 351 4.97 -19.01 -15.57
C SER A 351 4.13 -18.38 -14.44
N PRO A 352 2.94 -18.88 -14.05
CA PRO A 352 2.18 -18.32 -12.93
C PRO A 352 2.92 -18.44 -11.59
N LEU A 353 3.57 -19.59 -11.37
CA LEU A 353 4.38 -19.87 -10.18
C LEU A 353 5.60 -18.95 -10.14
N LEU A 354 6.24 -18.75 -11.29
CA LEU A 354 7.39 -17.87 -11.42
C LEU A 354 7.02 -16.40 -11.18
N VAL A 355 5.90 -15.92 -11.72
CA VAL A 355 5.40 -14.56 -11.46
C VAL A 355 5.14 -14.35 -9.97
N ASN A 356 4.52 -15.32 -9.30
CA ASN A 356 4.27 -15.28 -7.85
C ASN A 356 5.53 -15.40 -6.98
N LEU A 357 6.63 -15.94 -7.53
CA LEU A 357 7.92 -15.97 -6.87
C LEU A 357 8.65 -14.63 -7.03
N VAL A 358 8.57 -14.02 -8.20
CA VAL A 358 9.24 -12.76 -8.54
C VAL A 358 8.53 -11.57 -7.90
N LEU A 359 7.20 -11.57 -7.88
CA LEU A 359 6.34 -10.57 -7.25
C LEU A 359 5.45 -11.22 -6.18
N PRO A 360 6.01 -11.58 -5.02
CA PRO A 360 5.30 -12.36 -4.01
C PRO A 360 4.38 -11.48 -3.17
N PHE A 361 3.32 -10.90 -3.75
CA PHE A 361 2.41 -9.99 -3.03
C PHE A 361 1.71 -10.64 -1.84
N TRP A 362 1.42 -11.93 -1.93
CA TRP A 362 0.90 -12.76 -0.85
C TRP A 362 1.81 -12.78 0.39
N TYR A 363 3.11 -12.55 0.21
CA TYR A 363 4.10 -12.44 1.28
C TYR A 363 4.43 -10.97 1.61
N TRP A 364 4.72 -10.18 0.57
CA TRP A 364 5.22 -8.81 0.68
C TRP A 364 4.20 -7.89 1.35
N GLY A 365 2.92 -7.96 0.96
CA GLY A 365 1.84 -7.16 1.55
C GLY A 365 1.70 -7.40 3.06
N PRO A 366 1.47 -8.65 3.50
CA PRO A 366 1.35 -8.96 4.93
C PRO A 366 2.62 -8.64 5.74
N MET A 367 3.82 -8.92 5.20
CA MET A 367 5.06 -8.56 5.89
C MET A 367 5.20 -7.05 6.06
N LEU A 368 4.87 -6.27 5.03
CA LEU A 368 4.88 -4.81 5.11
C LEU A 368 3.85 -4.30 6.12
N ALA A 369 2.65 -4.87 6.16
CA ALA A 369 1.64 -4.53 7.17
C ALA A 369 2.15 -4.77 8.60
N LEU A 370 2.81 -5.91 8.84
CA LEU A 370 3.41 -6.22 10.15
C LEU A 370 4.58 -5.29 10.48
N ALA A 371 5.42 -4.95 9.51
CA ALA A 371 6.52 -4.00 9.69
C ALA A 371 5.99 -2.62 10.09
N VAL A 372 5.00 -2.10 9.36
CA VAL A 372 4.34 -0.82 9.63
C VAL A 372 3.65 -0.81 10.99
N TRP A 373 2.94 -1.89 11.36
CA TRP A 373 2.34 -2.01 12.69
C TRP A 373 3.41 -2.04 13.79
N SER A 374 4.46 -2.84 13.63
CA SER A 374 5.55 -2.92 14.62
C SER A 374 6.23 -1.57 14.82
N TYR A 375 6.41 -0.78 13.75
CA TYR A 375 6.93 0.57 13.79
C TYR A 375 5.99 1.52 14.52
N ALA A 376 4.70 1.54 14.16
CA ALA A 376 3.70 2.38 14.81
C ALA A 376 3.59 2.08 16.31
N ALA A 377 3.58 0.80 16.68
CA ALA A 377 3.54 0.34 18.07
C ALA A 377 4.80 0.75 18.84
N TRP A 378 5.97 0.60 18.24
CA TRP A 378 7.24 1.01 18.85
C TRP A 378 7.30 2.54 19.04
N ARG A 379 6.88 3.32 18.05
CA ARG A 379 6.80 4.79 18.14
C ARG A 379 5.86 5.27 19.25
N ARG A 380 4.72 4.59 19.43
CA ARG A 380 3.79 4.88 20.54
C ARG A 380 4.43 4.61 21.90
N ARG A 381 5.12 3.47 22.07
CA ARG A 381 5.80 3.12 23.32
C ARG A 381 6.90 4.11 23.68
N MET A 382 7.74 4.50 22.71
CA MET A 382 8.77 5.52 22.92
C MET A 382 8.19 6.86 23.38
N ALA A 383 7.02 7.25 22.89
CA ALA A 383 6.39 8.50 23.32
C ALA A 383 5.87 8.43 24.76
N LEU A 384 5.44 7.25 25.22
CA LEU A 384 5.02 7.01 26.61
C LEU A 384 6.21 6.95 27.57
N ASP A 385 7.38 6.45 27.13
CA ASP A 385 8.58 6.38 27.97
C ASP A 385 9.24 7.77 28.19
N ILE A 386 8.88 8.77 27.38
CA ILE A 386 9.42 10.15 27.44
C ILE A 386 8.49 11.12 28.19
N ALA A 387 7.21 10.76 28.31
CA ALA A 387 6.19 11.53 29.04
C ALA A 387 6.15 11.13 30.51
#